data_AF-A0A6N6KA15-F1
#
_entry.id   AF-A0A6N6KA15-F1
#
_cell.length_a   1.000
_cell.length_b   1.000
_cell.length_c   1.000
_cell.angle_alpha   90.00
_cell.angle_beta   90.00
_cell.angle_gamma   90.00
#
_symmetry.space_group_name_H-M   'P 1'
#
loop_
_entity.id
_entity.type
_entity.pdbx_description
1 polymer ?
#
loop_
_entity_poly.entity_id
_entity_poly.type
_entity_poly.pdbx_seq_one_letter_code
_entity_poly.pdbx_strand_id
1 'polypeptide(L)'
;MTTKVKLREKSISKGRKSLYLDFYPAISHPITGKPTRREFLKLYIHAIPKGHLQKQHNKETIQLAEQIRQKRENFLNKPEIYNEYEKEQLRKKELGEKNFIEY
;
A
#
# COMPACT_ATOMS: atom_id res chain seq x y z
N MET A 1 2.67 -8.40 -14.61
CA MET A 1 1.86 -7.19 -14.92
C MET A 1 2.07 -6.18 -13.80
N THR A 2 2.37 -4.93 -14.12
CA THR A 2 2.65 -3.88 -13.12
C THR A 2 1.35 -3.24 -12.65
N THR A 3 1.10 -3.26 -11.34
CA THR A 3 -0.06 -2.60 -10.72
C THR A 3 0.24 -1.13 -10.50
N LYS A 4 -0.57 -0.24 -11.08
CA LYS A 4 -0.44 1.21 -10.88
C LYS A 4 -1.21 1.62 -9.63
N VAL A 5 -0.59 2.43 -8.78
CA VAL A 5 -1.22 2.95 -7.55
C VAL A 5 -1.32 4.47 -7.61
N LYS A 6 -2.53 5.02 -7.58
CA LYS A 6 -2.78 6.46 -7.57
C LYS A 6 -3.42 6.90 -6.27
N LEU A 7 -2.92 7.99 -5.69
CA LEU A 7 -3.60 8.68 -4.59
C LEU A 7 -4.78 9.49 -5.16
N ARG A 8 -5.95 9.34 -4.55
CA ARG A 8 -7.16 10.09 -4.90
C ARG A 8 -7.87 10.58 -3.64
N GLU A 9 -8.77 11.53 -3.85
CA GLU A 9 -9.60 12.11 -2.82
C GLU A 9 -11.10 11.92 -3.12
N LYS A 10 -11.90 11.78 -2.07
CA LYS A 10 -13.36 11.70 -2.13
C LYS A 10 -13.96 12.66 -1.11
N SER A 11 -14.85 13.54 -1.54
CA SER A 11 -15.60 14.40 -0.61
C SER A 11 -16.43 13.58 0.37
N ILE A 12 -16.40 13.97 1.64
CA ILE A 12 -17.17 13.36 2.74
C ILE A 12 -17.91 14.44 3.53
N SER A 13 -18.70 14.01 4.52
CA SER A 13 -19.43 14.92 5.40
C SER A 13 -18.51 15.85 6.20
N LYS A 14 -19.08 16.97 6.65
CA LYS A 14 -18.40 18.00 7.47
C LYS A 14 -17.26 18.73 6.75
N GLY A 15 -17.37 18.95 5.44
CA GLY A 15 -16.42 19.77 4.66
C GLY A 15 -15.00 19.18 4.58
N ARG A 16 -14.88 17.85 4.64
CA ARG A 16 -13.62 17.13 4.54
C ARG A 16 -13.56 16.30 3.26
N LYS A 17 -12.36 15.91 2.86
CA LYS A 17 -12.12 14.89 1.83
C LYS A 17 -11.34 13.74 2.45
N SER A 18 -11.73 12.51 2.12
CA SER A 18 -11.02 11.30 2.51
C SER A 18 -10.05 10.89 1.41
N LEU A 19 -8.84 10.53 1.79
CA LEU A 19 -7.80 10.05 0.89
C LEU A 19 -7.86 8.52 0.75
N TYR A 20 -7.72 8.04 -0.48
CA TYR A 20 -7.72 6.62 -0.81
C TYR A 20 -6.76 6.30 -1.96
N LEU A 21 -6.31 5.06 -2.02
CA LEU A 21 -5.52 4.53 -3.12
C LEU A 21 -6.44 3.90 -4.16
N ASP A 22 -6.21 4.19 -5.43
CA ASP A 22 -6.87 3.59 -6.60
C ASP A 22 -5.87 2.69 -7.32
N PHE A 23 -6.23 1.41 -7.49
CA PHE A 23 -5.39 0.37 -8.09
C PHE A 23 -5.85 0.05 -9.51
N TYR A 24 -4.91 -0.10 -10.44
CA TYR A 24 -5.21 -0.64 -11.77
C TYR A 24 -4.09 -1.55 -12.29
N PRO A 25 -4.34 -2.84 -12.56
CA PRO A 25 -5.62 -3.57 -12.38
C PRO A 25 -6.01 -3.70 -10.88
N ALA A 26 -7.21 -4.24 -10.62
CA ALA A 26 -7.68 -4.44 -9.24
C ALA A 26 -6.79 -5.44 -8.49
N ILE A 27 -6.62 -5.23 -7.18
CA ILE A 27 -5.82 -6.10 -6.30
C ILE A 27 -6.72 -6.96 -5.41
N SER A 28 -6.24 -8.12 -4.97
CA SER A 28 -6.96 -8.93 -3.99
C SER A 28 -6.96 -8.25 -2.62
N HIS A 29 -8.13 -8.10 -2.02
CA HIS A 29 -8.26 -7.55 -0.67
C HIS A 29 -7.64 -8.53 0.36
N PRO A 30 -6.80 -8.08 1.31
CA PRO A 30 -6.05 -8.97 2.20
C PRO A 30 -6.95 -9.86 3.07
N ILE A 31 -8.10 -9.34 3.52
CA ILE A 31 -9.04 -10.07 4.38
C ILE A 31 -10.06 -10.88 3.57
N THR A 32 -10.71 -10.27 2.56
CA THR A 32 -11.85 -10.90 1.87
C THR A 32 -11.45 -11.67 0.62
N GLY A 33 -10.22 -11.51 0.13
CA GLY A 33 -9.73 -12.11 -1.12
C GLY A 33 -10.36 -11.54 -2.40
N LYS A 34 -11.48 -10.81 -2.28
CA LYS A 34 -12.19 -10.24 -3.43
C LYS A 34 -11.37 -9.13 -4.10
N PRO A 35 -11.45 -8.98 -5.43
CA PRO A 35 -10.77 -7.90 -6.12
C PRO A 35 -11.33 -6.57 -5.64
N THR A 36 -10.45 -5.69 -5.16
CA THR A 36 -10.74 -4.31 -4.82
C THR A 36 -9.93 -3.37 -5.69
N ARG A 37 -10.59 -2.30 -6.11
CA ARG A 37 -9.96 -1.20 -6.83
C ARG A 37 -9.53 -0.08 -5.88
N ARG A 38 -10.06 -0.04 -4.66
CA ARG A 38 -9.90 1.11 -3.75
C ARG A 38 -9.54 0.67 -2.34
N GLU A 39 -8.60 1.38 -1.72
CA GLU A 39 -8.22 1.21 -0.31
C GLU A 39 -8.23 2.57 0.37
N PHE A 40 -9.15 2.76 1.33
CA PHE A 40 -9.29 4.03 2.05
C PHE A 40 -8.27 4.13 3.19
N LEU A 41 -7.50 5.21 3.21
CA LEU A 41 -6.39 5.40 4.15
C LEU A 41 -6.85 5.89 5.53
N LYS A 42 -8.14 6.22 5.69
CA LYS A 42 -8.69 6.92 6.86
C LYS A 42 -7.99 8.25 7.19
N LEU A 43 -7.28 8.82 6.21
CA LEU A 43 -6.70 10.15 6.26
C LEU A 43 -7.69 11.16 5.69
N TYR A 44 -7.76 12.33 6.33
CA TYR A 44 -8.72 13.37 5.98
C TYR A 44 -8.05 14.73 5.85
N ILE A 45 -8.46 15.45 4.81
CA ILE A 45 -8.05 16.83 4.57
C ILE A 45 -9.27 17.76 4.57
N HIS A 46 -9.07 19.03 4.87
CA HIS A 46 -10.09 20.05 4.76
C HIS A 46 -10.36 20.34 3.27
N ALA A 47 -11.62 20.27 2.84
CA ALA A 47 -11.98 20.58 1.45
C ALA A 47 -11.74 22.05 1.11
N ILE A 48 -11.95 22.94 2.09
CA ILE A 48 -11.70 24.37 2.01
C ILE A 48 -10.93 24.78 3.28
N PRO A 49 -9.59 24.85 3.25
CA PRO A 49 -8.79 25.18 4.43
C PRO A 49 -8.91 26.67 4.79
N LYS A 50 -9.38 26.98 6.00
CA LYS A 50 -9.69 28.35 6.50
C LYS A 50 -8.54 29.04 7.27
N GLY A 51 -7.28 28.72 6.94
CA GLY A 51 -6.13 29.35 7.60
C GLY A 51 -4.80 28.61 7.35
N HIS A 52 -3.70 29.15 7.86
CA HIS A 52 -2.36 28.56 7.67
C HIS A 52 -2.27 27.16 8.27
N LEU A 53 -2.76 26.96 9.50
CA LEU A 53 -2.75 25.66 10.19
C LEU A 53 -3.47 24.57 9.39
N GLN A 54 -4.65 24.86 8.82
CA GLN A 54 -5.39 23.88 8.01
C GLN A 54 -4.70 23.59 6.68
N LYS A 55 -4.04 24.58 6.07
CA LYS A 55 -3.23 24.38 4.86
C LYS A 55 -2.01 23.50 5.17
N GLN A 56 -1.36 23.74 6.30
CA GLN A 56 -0.24 22.93 6.76
C GLN A 56 -0.67 21.49 7.05
N HIS A 57 -1.76 21.29 7.81
CA HIS A 57 -2.36 19.97 8.05
C HIS A 57 -2.64 19.22 6.74
N ASN A 58 -3.26 19.88 5.77
CA ASN A 58 -3.52 19.29 4.46
C ASN A 58 -2.22 18.88 3.76
N LYS A 59 -1.20 19.75 3.75
CA LYS A 59 0.10 19.48 3.13
C LYS A 59 0.77 18.25 3.76
N GLU A 60 0.87 18.20 5.08
CA GLU A 60 1.48 17.09 5.82
C GLU A 60 0.69 15.78 5.62
N THR A 61 -0.64 15.85 5.66
CA THR A 61 -1.50 14.67 5.44
C THR A 61 -1.37 14.12 4.02
N ILE A 62 -1.30 14.98 3.00
CA ILE A 62 -1.10 14.56 1.61
C ILE A 62 0.30 13.95 1.44
N GLN A 63 1.33 14.55 2.02
CA GLN A 63 2.69 14.01 1.99
C GLN A 63 2.76 12.61 2.60
N LEU A 64 2.14 12.40 3.76
CA LEU A 64 2.03 11.07 4.38
C LEU A 64 1.29 10.08 3.46
N ALA A 65 0.18 10.50 2.84
CA ALA A 65 -0.58 9.64 1.94
C ALA A 65 0.22 9.24 0.69
N GLU A 66 1.04 10.16 0.15
CA GLU A 66 1.96 9.87 -0.96
C GLU A 66 3.06 8.86 -0.56
N GLN A 67 3.59 8.94 0.65
CA GLN A 67 4.53 7.93 1.15
C GLN A 67 3.88 6.55 1.26
N ILE A 68 2.63 6.49 1.76
CA ILE A 68 1.87 5.23 1.81
C ILE A 68 1.62 4.68 0.40
N ARG A 69 1.23 5.54 -0.54
CA ARG A 69 1.06 5.17 -1.96
C ARG A 69 2.35 4.58 -2.54
N GLN A 70 3.50 5.24 -2.34
CA GLN A 70 4.82 4.75 -2.78
C GLN A 70 5.12 3.37 -2.20
N LYS A 71 4.97 3.21 -0.88
CA LYS A 71 5.22 1.93 -0.20
C LYS A 71 4.31 0.83 -0.76
N ARG A 72 3.04 1.14 -1.03
CA ARG A 72 2.06 0.18 -1.57
C ARG A 72 2.38 -0.21 -3.00
N GLU A 73 2.74 0.75 -3.84
CA GLU A 73 3.16 0.49 -5.23
C GLU A 73 4.40 -0.39 -5.29
N ASN A 74 5.42 -0.06 -4.47
CA ASN A 74 6.62 -0.87 -4.36
C ASN A 74 6.29 -2.29 -3.91
N PHE A 75 5.42 -2.45 -2.90
CA PHE A 75 5.00 -3.76 -2.44
C PHE A 75 4.32 -4.60 -3.53
N LEU A 76 3.44 -3.99 -4.32
CA LEU A 76 2.67 -4.69 -5.37
C LEU A 76 3.49 -5.00 -6.62
N ASN A 77 4.57 -4.26 -6.87
CA ASN A 77 5.39 -4.37 -8.08
C ASN A 77 6.76 -5.02 -7.83
N LYS A 78 7.03 -5.54 -6.63
CA LYS A 78 8.25 -6.29 -6.36
C LYS A 78 8.32 -7.55 -7.23
N PRO A 79 9.45 -7.81 -7.93
CA PRO A 79 9.63 -9.01 -8.73
C PRO A 79 9.76 -10.29 -7.88
N GLU A 80 10.26 -10.15 -6.65
CA GLU A 80 10.37 -11.23 -5.67
C GLU A 80 9.37 -11.00 -4.54
N ILE A 81 8.39 -11.90 -4.40
CA ILE A 81 7.45 -11.88 -3.28
C ILE A 81 7.98 -12.87 -2.24
N TYR A 82 8.61 -12.40 -1.16
CA TYR A 82 8.64 -13.13 0.12
C TYR A 82 8.71 -12.20 1.35
N ASN A 83 7.74 -12.38 2.26
CA ASN A 83 7.75 -12.00 3.68
C ASN A 83 8.89 -12.74 4.43
N GLU A 84 9.40 -12.22 5.56
CA GLU A 84 10.46 -12.83 6.38
C GLU A 84 10.21 -14.30 6.72
N TYR A 85 8.96 -14.67 7.00
CA TYR A 85 8.55 -16.06 7.22
C TYR A 85 8.78 -16.94 5.98
N GLU A 86 8.49 -16.41 4.80
CA GLU A 86 8.59 -17.15 3.54
C GLU A 86 10.05 -17.28 3.08
N LYS A 87 10.91 -16.33 3.46
CA LYS A 87 12.38 -16.45 3.31
C LYS A 87 12.97 -17.53 4.22
N GLU A 88 12.46 -17.69 5.43
CA GLU A 88 12.91 -18.77 6.31
C GLU A 88 12.53 -20.17 5.80
N GLN A 89 11.34 -20.33 5.20
CA GLN A 89 10.90 -21.61 4.61
C GLN A 89 11.72 -21.99 3.37
N LEU A 90 12.04 -21.01 2.51
CA LEU A 90 12.95 -21.21 1.38
C LEU A 90 14.33 -21.68 1.84
N ARG A 91 14.89 -21.02 2.87
CA ARG A 91 16.17 -21.39 3.47
C ARG A 91 16.15 -22.82 4.05
N LYS A 92 15.07 -23.24 4.70
CA LYS A 92 14.94 -24.62 5.22
C LYS A 92 14.91 -25.66 4.10
N LYS A 93 14.25 -25.33 2.99
CA LYS A 93 14.13 -26.20 1.81
C LYS A 93 15.45 -26.38 1.07
N GLU A 94 16.18 -25.28 0.82
CA GLU A 94 17.53 -25.33 0.23
C GLU A 94 18.52 -26.11 1.08
N LEU A 95 18.38 -26.07 2.42
CA LEU A 95 19.24 -26.81 3.33
C LEU A 95 18.97 -28.33 3.31
N GLY A 96 17.72 -28.74 3.08
CA GLY A 96 17.32 -30.14 2.98
C GLY A 96 17.62 -30.78 1.62
N GLU A 97 17.76 -29.97 0.56
CA GLU A 97 18.14 -30.44 -0.80
C GLU A 97 19.66 -30.65 -0.97
N LYS A 98 20.48 -30.20 -0.02
CA LYS A 98 21.92 -30.46 -0.04
C LYS A 98 22.18 -31.96 0.18
N ASN A 99 22.86 -32.60 -0.77
CA ASN A 99 23.31 -33.97 -0.64
C ASN A 99 24.53 -34.01 0.30
N PHE A 100 24.40 -34.70 1.44
CA PHE A 100 25.43 -34.75 2.49
C PHE A 100 26.42 -35.92 2.33
N ILE A 101 26.38 -36.62 1.20
CA ILE A 101 27.29 -37.72 0.91
C ILE A 101 28.44 -37.14 0.09
N GLU A 102 29.51 -36.75 0.78
CA GLU A 102 30.83 -36.58 0.15
C GLU A 102 31.37 -37.99 -0.16
N TYR A 103 31.61 -38.28 -1.44
CA TYR A 103 32.32 -39.47 -1.92
C TYR A 103 33.60 -39.06 -2.63
#